data_AF-A0AA37MEP1-F1
#
_entry.id   AF-A0AA37MEP1-F1
#
_cell.length_a   1.000
_cell.length_b   1.000
_cell.length_c   1.000
_cell.angle_alpha   90.00
_cell.angle_beta   90.00
_cell.angle_gamma   90.00
#
_symmetry.space_group_name_H-M   'P 1'
#
loop_
_entity.id
_entity.type
_entity.pdbx_description
1 polymer ?
#
loop_
_entity_poly.entity_id
_entity_poly.type
_entity_poly.pdbx_seq_one_letter_code
_entity_poly.pdbx_strand_id
1 'polypeptide(L)' 'MTGKYDDIIHMEHPISKNHPQMPMINRAAQFAPFAALTGYEEALAETRKKNEEDNKEE' A
#
# COMPACT_ATOMS: atom_id res chain seq x y z
N MET A 1 32.70 11.12 -0.62
CA MET A 1 31.47 11.08 -1.43
C MET A 1 31.87 11.43 -2.84
N THR A 2 31.97 10.41 -3.69
CA THR A 2 32.21 10.53 -5.13
C THR A 2 31.37 9.45 -5.81
N GLY A 3 30.06 9.51 -5.57
CA GLY A 3 29.06 8.73 -6.27
C GLY A 3 28.74 9.35 -7.62
N LYS A 4 28.31 8.52 -8.57
CA LYS A 4 27.97 8.94 -9.95
C LYS A 4 26.83 9.97 -10.06
N TYR A 5 26.12 10.26 -8.97
CA TYR A 5 24.91 11.10 -8.95
C TYR A 5 24.91 12.12 -7.81
N ASP A 6 26.06 12.34 -7.14
CA ASP A 6 26.17 13.28 -6.01
C ASP A 6 25.89 14.73 -6.45
N ASP A 7 26.05 15.03 -7.73
CA ASP A 7 25.76 16.32 -8.37
C ASP A 7 24.27 16.59 -8.59
N ILE A 8 23.44 15.54 -8.63
CA ILE A 8 21.99 15.66 -8.90
C ILE A 8 21.08 15.27 -7.72
N ILE A 9 21.59 14.54 -6.72
CA ILE A 9 20.77 13.99 -5.62
C ILE A 9 20.10 15.05 -4.73
N HIS A 10 20.66 16.26 -4.68
CA HIS A 10 20.14 17.38 -3.89
C HIS A 10 19.42 18.44 -4.73
N MET A 11 19.24 18.20 -6.04
CA MET A 11 18.50 19.13 -6.90
C MET A 11 17.00 19.11 -6.56
N GLU A 12 16.35 20.25 -6.72
CA GLU A 12 14.88 20.32 -6.60
C GLU A 12 14.23 19.42 -7.65
N HIS A 13 13.22 18.66 -7.24
CA HIS A 13 12.45 17.85 -8.16
C HIS A 13 11.66 18.74 -9.14
N PRO A 14 11.84 18.59 -10.45
CA PRO A 14 11.13 19.40 -11.43
C PRO A 14 9.63 19.05 -11.44
N ILE A 15 8.78 20.07 -11.30
CA ILE A 15 7.33 19.93 -11.42
C ILE A 15 6.91 20.45 -12.80
N SER A 16 6.19 19.62 -13.55
CA SER A 16 5.68 20.02 -14.86
C SER A 16 4.68 21.17 -14.74
N LYS A 17 4.86 22.21 -15.56
CA LYS A 17 3.94 23.34 -15.65
C LYS A 17 2.64 22.99 -16.40
N ASN A 18 2.73 22.05 -17.34
CA ASN A 18 1.62 21.68 -18.23
C ASN A 18 0.81 20.50 -17.69
N HIS A 19 1.44 19.66 -16.87
CA HIS A 19 0.84 18.46 -16.30
C HIS A 19 0.90 18.54 -14.78
N PRO A 20 -0.10 19.16 -14.13
CA PRO A 20 -0.13 19.26 -12.68
C PRO A 20 -0.16 17.85 -12.05
N GLN A 21 0.45 17.74 -10.86
CA GLN A 21 0.45 16.47 -10.15
C GLN A 21 -0.96 16.09 -9.70
N MET A 22 -1.25 14.78 -9.76
CA MET A 22 -2.50 14.25 -9.23
C MET A 22 -2.58 14.47 -7.70
N PRO A 23 -3.70 15.00 -7.16
CA PRO A 23 -3.93 15.12 -5.73
C PRO A 23 -3.80 13.77 -5.00
N MET A 24 -3.33 13.78 -3.74
CA MET A 24 -3.11 12.57 -2.94
C MET A 24 -4.37 11.69 -2.80
N ILE A 25 -5.54 12.30 -2.66
CA ILE A 25 -6.81 11.56 -2.57
C ILE A 25 -7.13 10.78 -3.85
N ASN A 26 -6.86 11.37 -5.01
CA ASN A 26 -7.06 10.72 -6.31
C ASN A 26 -6.03 9.61 -6.52
N ARG A 27 -4.80 9.78 -6.02
CA ARG A 27 -3.79 8.70 -5.98
C ARG A 27 -4.29 7.52 -5.13
N ALA A 28 -4.85 7.79 -3.95
CA ALA A 28 -5.38 6.75 -3.05
C ALA A 28 -6.57 5.99 -3.68
N ALA A 29 -7.44 6.70 -4.39
CA ALA A 29 -8.61 6.11 -5.06
C ALA A 29 -8.22 5.03 -6.10
N GLN A 30 -7.04 5.09 -6.71
CA GLN A 30 -6.55 4.04 -7.62
C GLN A 30 -6.39 2.69 -6.90
N PHE A 31 -6.10 2.72 -5.60
CA PHE A 31 -5.93 1.54 -4.75
C PHE A 31 -7.20 1.19 -3.96
N ALA A 32 -8.30 1.94 -4.16
CA ALA A 32 -9.59 1.66 -3.52
C ALA A 32 -10.13 0.23 -3.77
N PRO A 33 -9.91 -0.44 -4.93
CA PRO A 33 -10.36 -1.82 -5.13
C PRO A 33 -9.78 -2.83 -4.13
N PHE A 34 -8.64 -2.53 -3.51
CA PHE A 34 -8.02 -3.37 -2.48
C PHE A 34 -8.42 -2.96 -1.06
N ALA A 35 -9.26 -1.94 -0.89
CA ALA A 35 -9.75 -1.55 0.43
C ALA A 35 -10.59 -2.67 1.09
N ALA A 36 -11.23 -3.55 0.32
CA ALA A 36 -11.94 -4.70 0.87
C ALA A 36 -11.02 -5.72 1.58
N LEU A 37 -9.71 -5.68 1.35
CA LEU A 37 -8.73 -6.51 2.06
C LEU A 37 -8.41 -5.98 3.45
N THR A 38 -8.72 -4.72 3.77
CA THR A 38 -8.62 -4.24 5.16
C THR A 38 -9.73 -4.90 5.97
N GLY A 39 -9.36 -5.81 6.88
CA GLY A 39 -10.30 -6.68 7.61
C GLY A 39 -10.35 -8.13 7.11
N TYR A 40 -9.73 -8.45 5.96
CA TYR A 40 -9.63 -9.84 5.48
C TYR A 40 -8.77 -10.71 6.41
N GLU A 41 -7.75 -10.13 7.04
CA GLU A 41 -6.95 -10.78 8.09
C GLU A 41 -7.82 -11.23 9.28
N GLU A 42 -8.82 -10.44 9.67
CA GLU A 42 -9.74 -10.78 10.76
C GLU A 42 -10.64 -11.96 10.37
N ALA A 43 -11.20 -11.93 9.15
CA ALA A 43 -11.99 -13.04 8.60
C ALA A 43 -11.17 -14.35 8.48
N LEU A 44 -9.90 -14.27 8.09
CA LEU A 44 -8.98 -15.40 8.07
C LEU A 44 -8.71 -15.93 9.49
N ALA A 45 -8.51 -15.04 10.47
CA ALA A 45 -8.29 -15.43 11.86
C ALA A 45 -9.51 -16.14 12.46
N GLU A 46 -10.73 -15.67 12.20
CA GLU A 46 -11.97 -16.35 12.62
C GLU A 46 -12.11 -17.74 11.98
N THR A 47 -11.81 -17.84 10.68
CA THR A 47 -11.89 -19.12 9.96
C THR A 47 -10.89 -20.14 10.51
N ARG A 48 -9.66 -19.71 10.86
CA ARG A 48 -8.66 -20.56 11.51
C ARG A 48 -9.13 -21.07 12.88
N LYS A 49 -9.72 -20.19 13.70
CA LYS A 49 -10.25 -20.58 15.02
C LYS A 49 -11.33 -21.65 14.91
N LYS A 50 -12.31 -21.47 14.01
CA LYS A 50 -13.36 -22.47 13.77
C LYS A 50 -12.77 -23.82 13.37
N ASN A 51 -11.82 -23.84 12.43
CA ASN A 51 -11.16 -25.09 12.04
C ASN A 51 -10.38 -25.73 13.21
N GLU A 52 -9.77 -24.95 14.09
CA GLU A 52 -9.09 -25.48 15.28
C GLU A 52 -10.06 -26.00 16.35
N GLU A 53 -11.24 -25.40 16.48
CA GLU A 53 -12.32 -25.88 17.35
C GLU A 53 -12.91 -27.19 16.81
N ASP A 54 -13.25 -27.23 15.51
CA ASP A 54 -13.78 -28.43 14.85
C ASP A 54 -12.81 -29.62 14.95
N ASN A 55 -11.50 -29.38 14.78
CA ASN A 55 -10.47 -30.42 14.93
C ASN A 55 -10.16 -30.82 16.39
N LYS A 56 -10.67 -30.08 17.39
CA LYS A 56 -10.53 -30.43 18.82
C LYS A 56 -11.75 -31.19 19.36
N GLU A 57 -12.87 -31.14 18.64
CA GLU A 57 -14.11 -31.86 19.00
C GLU A 57 -14.19 -33.28 18.40
N GLU A 58 -13.25 -33.66 17.52
CA GLU A 58 -12.96 -35.06 17.10
C GLU A 58 -11.93 -35.74 18.01
#